data_AF-A0A5V7H8M1-F1
#
_entry.id   AF-A0A5V7H8M1-F1
#
_cell.length_a   1.000
_cell.length_b   1.000
_cell.length_c   1.000
_cell.angle_alpha   90.00
_cell.angle_beta   90.00
_cell.angle_gamma   90.00
#
_symmetry.space_group_name_H-M   'P 1'
#
loop_
_entity.id
_entity.type
_entity.pdbx_description
1 polymer ?
#
loop_
_entity_poly.entity_id
_entity_poly.type
_entity_poly.pdbx_seq_one_letter_code
_entity_poly.pdbx_strand_id
1 'polypeptide(L)'
;MEFAKLRHRITIQRRISVQSPTTGAMEYTWNNVADVYASVVSSSVRDFIAAQAENVKVTARITIRYREDIQEKDRILFRGKIYSIEGILPDPDSGLEYLTLPCSEGVKDG
;
A
#
# COMPACT_ATOMS: atom_id res chain seq x y z
N MET A 1 3.22 -19.31 -8.09
CA MET A 1 4.07 -18.11 -8.02
C MET A 1 5.13 -18.32 -6.94
N GLU A 2 6.36 -17.85 -7.15
CA GLU A 2 7.50 -18.15 -6.27
C GLU A 2 7.49 -17.22 -5.03
N PHE A 3 7.09 -17.75 -3.88
CA PHE A 3 7.07 -17.07 -2.56
C PHE A 3 8.45 -16.54 -2.10
N ALA A 4 9.53 -16.80 -2.84
CA ALA A 4 10.92 -16.69 -2.39
C ALA A 4 11.51 -15.27 -2.30
N LYS A 5 10.71 -14.20 -2.46
CA LYS A 5 11.24 -12.82 -2.49
C LYS A 5 10.47 -11.79 -1.64
N LEU A 6 9.86 -12.19 -0.53
CA LEU A 6 9.45 -11.26 0.54
C LEU A 6 10.70 -10.71 1.28
N ARG A 7 11.57 -10.00 0.56
CA ARG A 7 12.88 -9.52 1.05
C ARG A 7 12.84 -8.07 1.51
N HIS A 8 11.78 -7.36 1.19
CA HIS A 8 11.65 -5.94 1.48
C HIS A 8 10.84 -5.74 2.74
N ARG A 9 11.32 -4.90 3.64
CA ARG A 9 10.59 -4.52 4.85
C ARG A 9 9.78 -3.26 4.56
N ILE A 10 8.48 -3.31 4.80
CA ILE A 10 7.55 -2.19 4.57
C ILE A 10 6.77 -1.90 5.86
N THR A 11 6.37 -0.64 6.02
CA THR A 11 5.49 -0.23 7.13
C THR A 11 4.14 0.16 6.56
N ILE A 12 3.07 -0.44 7.05
CA ILE A 12 1.69 -0.10 6.73
C ILE A 12 1.23 0.95 7.73
N GLN A 13 0.67 2.05 7.22
CA GLN A 13 0.16 3.16 8.01
C GLN A 13 -1.33 3.39 7.74
N ARG A 14 -2.09 3.61 8.80
CA ARG A 14 -3.52 3.92 8.74
C ARG A 14 -3.76 5.35 9.17
N ARG A 15 -4.61 6.04 8.43
CA ARG A 15 -5.08 7.39 8.79
C ARG A 15 -6.03 7.27 9.96
N ILE A 16 -5.71 7.94 11.06
CA ILE A 16 -6.55 8.02 12.25
C ILE A 16 -6.88 9.49 12.54
N SER A 17 -8.09 9.74 13.04
CA SER A 17 -8.48 11.05 13.56
C SER A 17 -8.09 11.12 15.03
N VAL A 18 -7.23 12.08 15.37
CA VAL A 18 -6.79 12.36 16.74
C VAL A 18 -7.26 13.76 17.09
N GLN A 19 -7.87 13.90 18.27
CA GLN A 19 -8.25 15.20 18.77
C GLN A 19 -7.01 15.94 19.27
N SER A 20 -6.82 17.16 18.80
CA SER A 20 -5.73 18.02 19.26
C SER A 20 -5.94 18.37 20.74
N PRO A 21 -4.97 18.10 21.63
CA PRO A 21 -5.11 18.40 23.05
C PRO A 21 -5.15 19.91 23.32
N THR A 22 -4.66 20.73 22.38
CA THR A 22 -4.55 22.19 22.54
C THR A 22 -5.74 22.94 21.96
N THR A 23 -6.25 22.51 20.80
CA THR A 23 -7.30 23.25 20.07
C THR A 23 -8.66 22.55 20.09
N GLY A 24 -8.71 21.28 20.52
CA GLY A 24 -9.92 20.46 20.48
C GLY A 24 -10.36 20.06 19.06
N ALA A 25 -9.65 20.48 18.01
CA ALA A 25 -9.95 20.16 16.62
C ALA A 25 -9.60 18.70 16.30
N MET A 26 -10.33 18.09 15.36
CA MET A 26 -10.00 16.78 14.80
C MET A 26 -8.87 16.93 13.79
N GLU A 27 -7.70 16.36 14.07
CA GLU A 27 -6.55 16.30 13.18
C GLU A 27 -6.38 14.88 12.64
N TYR A 28 -5.84 14.74 11.43
CA TYR A 28 -5.53 13.43 10.87
C TYR A 28 -4.05 13.13 11.02
N THR A 29 -3.73 12.01 11.64
CA THR A 29 -2.36 11.50 11.72
C THR A 29 -2.28 10.09 11.14
N TRP A 30 -1.06 9.66 10.80
CA TRP A 30 -0.80 8.35 10.23
C TRP A 30 -0.15 7.47 11.30
N ASN A 31 -0.89 6.46 11.75
CA ASN A 31 -0.40 5.50 12.74
C ASN A 31 0.18 4.26 12.05
N ASN A 32 1.31 3.76 12.56
CA ASN A 32 1.90 2.52 12.09
C ASN A 32 1.05 1.33 12.54
N VAL A 33 0.43 0.63 11.61
CA VAL A 33 -0.41 -0.56 11.87
C VAL A 33 0.46 -1.80 11.98
N ALA A 34 1.37 -1.98 11.03
CA ALA A 34 2.16 -3.19 10.92
C ALA A 34 3.45 -2.96 10.15
N ASP A 35 4.45 -3.73 10.51
CA ASP A 35 5.71 -3.78 9.80
C ASP A 35 5.89 -5.21 9.26
N VAL A 36 5.91 -5.35 7.94
CA VAL A 36 5.80 -6.65 7.27
C VAL A 36 6.84 -6.82 6.17
N TYR A 37 7.10 -8.09 5.84
CA TYR A 37 7.91 -8.43 4.68
C TYR A 37 7.04 -8.49 3.43
N ALA A 38 7.53 -7.85 2.37
CA ALA A 38 6.87 -7.69 1.10
C ALA A 38 7.83 -7.98 -0.07
N SER A 39 7.24 -8.30 -1.22
CA SER A 39 7.88 -8.25 -2.52
C SER A 39 7.42 -6.95 -3.19
N VAL A 40 8.35 -6.02 -3.41
CA VAL A 40 8.05 -4.74 -4.06
C VAL A 40 8.59 -4.81 -5.48
N VAL A 41 7.68 -4.73 -6.45
CA VAL A 41 8.00 -4.68 -7.87
C VAL A 41 7.53 -3.35 -8.42
N SER A 42 8.46 -2.49 -8.84
CA SER A 42 8.11 -1.25 -9.54
C SER A 42 7.50 -1.58 -10.90
N SER A 43 6.42 -0.90 -11.27
CA SER A 43 5.82 -1.01 -12.60
C SER A 43 6.87 -0.67 -13.66
N SER A 44 6.98 -1.51 -14.68
CA SER A 44 7.83 -1.20 -15.84
C SER A 44 7.22 -0.04 -16.65
N VAL A 45 8.03 0.64 -17.44
CA VAL A 45 7.60 1.75 -18.33
C VAL A 45 6.38 1.37 -19.21
N ARG A 46 6.24 0.09 -19.59
CA ARG A 46 5.06 -0.41 -20.33
C ARG A 46 3.74 -0.34 -19.53
N ASP A 47 3.75 -0.72 -18.25
CA ASP A 47 2.57 -0.62 -17.38
C ASP A 47 2.20 0.85 -17.15
N PHE A 48 3.21 1.73 -17.09
CA PHE A 48 3.00 3.18 -16.94
C PHE A 48 2.28 3.81 -18.15
N ILE A 49 2.55 3.33 -19.37
CA ILE A 49 1.90 3.82 -20.59
C ILE A 49 0.43 3.38 -20.65
N ALA A 50 0.11 2.15 -20.24
CA ALA A 50 -1.28 1.67 -20.16
C ALA A 50 -2.08 2.42 -19.07
N ALA A 51 -1.46 2.64 -17.90
CA ALA A 51 -2.05 3.36 -16.77
C ALA A 51 -2.38 4.84 -17.05
N GLN A 52 -1.72 5.50 -18.02
CA GLN A 52 -2.03 6.87 -18.42
C GLN A 52 -3.43 7.02 -19.04
N ALA A 53 -4.00 5.96 -19.60
CA ALA A 53 -5.33 6.00 -20.19
C ALA A 53 -6.45 5.98 -19.13
N GLU A 54 -6.17 5.50 -17.92
CA GLU A 54 -7.18 5.21 -16.88
C GLU A 54 -7.08 6.10 -15.63
N ASN A 55 -6.30 7.20 -15.66
CA ASN A 55 -6.07 8.13 -14.53
C ASN A 55 -5.50 7.51 -13.23
N VAL A 56 -5.33 6.18 -13.15
CA VAL A 56 -4.74 5.51 -11.99
C VAL A 56 -3.29 5.17 -12.30
N LYS A 57 -2.35 6.01 -11.87
CA LYS A 57 -0.90 5.74 -11.97
C LYS A 57 -0.49 4.65 -10.98
N VAL A 58 -0.74 3.37 -11.30
CA VAL A 58 -0.16 2.25 -10.55
C VAL A 58 1.33 2.18 -10.87
N THR A 59 2.17 2.66 -9.96
CA THR A 59 3.63 2.72 -10.14
C THR A 59 4.37 1.56 -9.49
N ALA A 60 3.72 0.81 -8.60
CA ALA A 60 4.30 -0.34 -7.94
C ALA A 60 3.25 -1.42 -7.65
N ARG A 61 3.70 -2.67 -7.68
CA ARG A 61 2.95 -3.84 -7.19
C ARG A 61 3.66 -4.37 -5.97
N ILE A 62 2.96 -4.37 -4.83
CA ILE A 62 3.49 -4.84 -3.55
C ILE A 62 2.74 -6.11 -3.17
N THR A 63 3.44 -7.22 -3.07
CA THR A 63 2.86 -8.50 -2.63
C THR A 63 3.30 -8.81 -1.21
N ILE A 64 2.36 -9.15 -0.35
CA ILE A 64 2.56 -9.50 1.06
C ILE A 64 1.84 -10.81 1.39
N ARG A 65 2.17 -11.42 2.54
CA ARG A 65 1.35 -12.51 3.07
C ARG A 65 -0.08 -12.04 3.34
N TYR A 66 -1.02 -12.97 3.26
CA TYR A 66 -2.42 -12.70 3.56
C TYR A 66 -2.59 -12.06 4.94
N ARG A 67 -3.41 -11.01 5.00
CA ARG A 67 -3.77 -10.30 6.23
C ARG A 67 -5.10 -9.58 6.05
N GLU A 68 -6.01 -9.77 6.99
CA GLU A 68 -7.34 -9.13 7.00
C GLU A 68 -7.34 -7.67 7.50
N ASP A 69 -6.32 -7.27 8.27
CA ASP A 69 -6.18 -5.95 8.88
C ASP A 69 -5.59 -4.89 7.92
N ILE A 70 -5.82 -5.01 6.62
CA ILE A 70 -5.37 -4.03 5.61
C ILE A 70 -6.58 -3.40 4.95
N GLN A 71 -6.55 -2.07 4.83
CA GLN A 71 -7.62 -1.28 4.24
C GLN A 71 -7.12 -0.53 3.02
N GLU A 72 -8.02 -0.26 2.06
CA GLU A 72 -7.69 0.49 0.84
C GLU A 72 -7.23 1.92 1.13
N LYS A 73 -7.66 2.50 2.27
CA LYS A 73 -7.24 3.83 2.73
C LYS A 73 -5.88 3.83 3.45
N ASP A 74 -5.29 2.67 3.68
CA ASP A 74 -3.96 2.58 4.27
C ASP A 74 -2.91 2.99 3.23
N ARG A 75 -1.76 3.46 3.72
CA ARG A 75 -0.59 3.77 2.89
C ARG A 75 0.59 2.91 3.32
N ILE A 76 1.51 2.68 2.41
CA ILE A 76 2.71 1.89 2.63
C ILE A 76 3.93 2.81 2.59
N LEU A 77 4.75 2.74 3.62
CA LEU A 77 6.06 3.37 3.67
C LEU A 77 7.13 2.35 3.32
N PHE A 78 7.91 2.64 2.29
CA PHE A 78 9.01 1.79 1.86
C PHE A 78 10.19 2.63 1.35
N ARG A 79 11.39 2.44 1.92
CA ARG A 79 12.62 3.17 1.55
C ARG A 79 12.45 4.71 1.55
N GLY A 80 11.68 5.24 2.50
CA GLY A 80 11.41 6.69 2.59
C GLY A 80 10.40 7.21 1.56
N LYS A 81 9.82 6.34 0.73
CA LYS A 81 8.75 6.67 -0.21
C LYS A 81 7.40 6.21 0.32
N ILE A 82 6.37 6.96 -0.04
CA ILE A 82 4.98 6.68 0.31
C ILE A 82 4.28 6.11 -0.92
N TYR A 83 3.58 5.00 -0.70
CA TYR A 83 2.77 4.29 -1.69
C TYR A 83 1.33 4.27 -1.19
N SER A 84 0.40 4.79 -1.99
CA SER A 84 -1.03 4.71 -1.72
C SER A 84 -1.58 3.40 -2.29
N ILE A 85 -2.40 2.68 -1.51
CA ILE A 85 -3.02 1.43 -1.96
C ILE A 85 -4.17 1.78 -2.90
N GLU A 86 -4.14 1.26 -4.13
CA GLU A 86 -5.21 1.46 -5.12
C GLU A 86 -6.22 0.32 -5.13
N GLY A 87 -5.85 -0.83 -4.56
CA GLY A 87 -6.73 -1.99 -4.42
C GLY A 87 -6.08 -3.10 -3.62
N ILE A 88 -6.89 -4.03 -3.14
CA ILE A 88 -6.45 -5.22 -2.40
C ILE A 88 -6.92 -6.44 -3.18
N LEU A 89 -5.98 -7.15 -3.81
CA LEU A 89 -6.29 -8.31 -4.63
C LEU A 89 -5.82 -9.58 -3.92
N PRO A 90 -6.73 -10.46 -3.46
CA PRO A 90 -6.34 -11.75 -2.95
C PRO A 90 -5.75 -12.65 -4.04
N ASP A 91 -4.96 -13.63 -3.64
CA ASP A 91 -4.40 -14.64 -4.55
C ASP A 91 -5.51 -15.32 -5.38
N PRO A 92 -5.32 -15.49 -6.70
CA PRO A 92 -6.31 -16.13 -7.57
C PRO A 92 -6.55 -17.63 -7.33
N ASP A 93 -5.67 -18.33 -6.60
CA ASP A 93 -5.74 -19.79 -6.42
C ASP A 93 -6.53 -20.16 -5.15
N SER A 94 -6.07 -19.68 -3.99
CA SER A 94 -6.67 -19.95 -2.68
C SER A 94 -7.30 -18.72 -2.05
N GLY A 95 -6.89 -17.51 -2.46
CA GLY A 95 -7.30 -16.24 -1.85
C GLY A 95 -6.80 -16.00 -0.42
N LEU A 96 -6.04 -16.94 0.14
CA LEU A 96 -5.65 -16.97 1.55
C LEU A 96 -4.13 -17.01 1.78
N GLU A 97 -3.34 -17.07 0.73
CA GLU A 97 -1.88 -17.17 0.86
C GLU A 97 -1.18 -15.81 0.81
N TYR A 98 -1.60 -14.94 -0.12
CA TYR A 98 -1.00 -13.63 -0.30
C TYR A 98 -2.00 -12.59 -0.81
N LEU A 99 -1.65 -11.34 -0.57
CA LEU A 99 -2.35 -10.19 -1.12
C LEU A 99 -1.42 -9.46 -2.08
N THR A 100 -1.95 -9.12 -3.24
CA THR A 100 -1.32 -8.24 -4.22
C THR A 100 -1.94 -6.86 -4.10
N LEU A 101 -1.11 -5.88 -3.77
CA LEU A 101 -1.48 -4.50 -3.57
C LEU A 101 -0.93 -3.68 -4.75
N PRO A 102 -1.73 -3.38 -5.78
CA PRO A 102 -1.39 -2.30 -6.71
C PRO A 102 -1.32 -0.98 -5.94
N CYS A 103 -0.22 -0.26 -6.11
CA CYS A 103 0.03 0.98 -5.41
C CYS A 103 0.51 2.08 -6.35
N SER A 104 0.17 3.32 -6.00
CA SER A 104 0.64 4.54 -6.65
C SER A 104 1.68 5.25 -5.76
N GLU A 105 2.80 5.68 -6.32
CA GLU A 105 3.86 6.41 -5.63
C GLU A 105 3.42 7.87 -5.48
N GLY A 106 3.39 8.35 -4.24
CA GLY A 106 2.95 9.70 -3.90
C GLY A 106 1.89 9.70 -2.80
N VAL A 107 1.70 10.88 -2.22
CA VAL A 107 0.63 11.12 -1.26
C VAL A 107 -0.62 11.47 -2.07
N LYS A 108 -1.65 10.62 -2.02
CA LYS A 108 -3.01 11.08 -2.34
C LYS A 108 -3.48 11.96 -1.18
N ASP A 109 -3.07 13.22 -1.19
CA ASP A 109 -3.78 14.27 -0.48
C ASP A 109 -5.06 14.51 -1.29
N GLY A 110 -6.08 13.69 -1.02
CA GLY A 110 -7.44 13.90 -1.52
C GLY A 110 -8.06 15.16 -0.92
#